data_AF-A0A7Y6PXF4-F1
#
_entry.id   AF-A0A7Y6PXF4-F1
#
_cell.length_a   1.000
_cell.length_b   1.000
_cell.length_c   1.000
_cell.angle_alpha   90.00
_cell.angle_beta   90.00
_cell.angle_gamma   90.00
#
_symmetry.space_group_name_H-M   'P 1'
#
loop_
_entity.id
_entity.type
_entity.pdbx_description
1 polymer ?
#
loop_
_entity_poly.entity_id
_entity_poly.type
_entity_poly.pdbx_seq_one_letter_code
_entity_poly.pdbx_strand_id
1 'polypeptide(L)'
;MKQLARLKFSQNNLRVPDQWQQPTGDPAGDHYNNAFKPEEKSTTPAMAAPPLFTAHSMNKYHTDVQKMLTSKIGGYIDGICDAICSAWSTWQSAATMVGVVVNAVTATGGQVVGPPLTPLILAQGPKATPMELKYTTTIANVIGTAWLSYTATIKVPGLPWYPAFAAFPSPVAPPTPNVPCPVVTLTQVPVSVKAATMKPQMIGQLADPQAQYHQQLFDCVCDAFEKVHTIWQTSTMVTNVLGTGPVPTFAPPYVPVGPVVGGVGTMTPGGFV
;
A
#
# COMPACT_ATOMS: atom_id res chain seq x y z
N MET A 1 2.87 -5.78 -5.94
CA MET A 1 1.90 -4.68 -6.18
C MET A 1 1.62 -4.46 -7.67
N LYS A 2 2.61 -4.16 -8.52
CA LYS A 2 2.44 -3.88 -9.97
C LYS A 2 1.50 -4.81 -10.71
N GLN A 3 1.75 -6.12 -10.64
CA GLN A 3 0.95 -7.14 -11.32
C GLN A 3 -0.53 -7.08 -10.91
N LEU A 4 -0.81 -6.86 -9.62
CA LEU A 4 -2.19 -6.70 -9.12
C LEU A 4 -2.85 -5.44 -9.69
N ALA A 5 -2.12 -4.32 -9.72
CA ALA A 5 -2.62 -3.07 -10.29
C ALA A 5 -2.90 -3.21 -11.79
N ARG A 6 -1.97 -3.78 -12.57
CA ARG A 6 -2.17 -4.01 -14.01
C ARG A 6 -3.34 -4.94 -14.29
N LEU A 7 -3.45 -6.03 -13.53
CA LEU A 7 -4.57 -6.96 -13.64
C LEU A 7 -5.90 -6.24 -13.37
N LYS A 8 -5.99 -5.49 -12.26
CA LYS A 8 -7.18 -4.73 -11.91
C LYS A 8 -7.54 -3.69 -12.95
N PHE A 9 -6.55 -2.98 -13.51
CA PHE A 9 -6.78 -2.01 -14.57
C PHE A 9 -7.34 -2.68 -15.83
N SER A 10 -6.75 -3.79 -16.27
CA SER A 10 -7.18 -4.52 -17.48
C SER A 10 -8.64 -5.03 -17.41
N GLN A 11 -9.16 -5.29 -16.20
CA GLN A 11 -10.56 -5.70 -16.01
C GLN A 11 -11.59 -4.66 -16.45
N ASN A 12 -11.19 -3.40 -16.63
CA ASN A 12 -12.07 -2.36 -17.15
C ASN A 12 -12.38 -2.51 -18.65
N ASN A 13 -11.66 -3.41 -19.37
CA ASN A 13 -11.88 -3.71 -20.79
C ASN A 13 -11.96 -2.45 -21.68
N LEU A 14 -11.11 -1.46 -21.40
CA LEU A 14 -11.11 -0.18 -22.09
C LEU A 14 -10.74 -0.39 -23.56
N ARG A 15 -11.60 0.09 -24.46
CA ARG A 15 -11.38 0.06 -25.92
C ARG A 15 -10.89 1.40 -26.40
N VAL A 16 -9.90 1.41 -27.28
CA VAL A 16 -9.34 2.63 -27.87
C VAL A 16 -9.21 2.52 -29.39
N PRO A 17 -9.50 3.61 -30.14
CA PRO A 17 -10.06 4.87 -29.67
C PRO A 17 -11.47 4.73 -29.09
N ASP A 18 -11.77 5.56 -28.09
CA ASP A 18 -13.07 5.56 -27.42
C ASP A 18 -14.15 6.12 -28.35
N GLN A 19 -15.39 5.62 -28.21
CA GLN A 19 -16.56 6.03 -29.00
C GLN A 19 -16.40 5.93 -30.52
N TRP A 20 -15.44 5.15 -31.02
CA TRP A 20 -15.28 4.93 -32.46
C TRP A 20 -16.51 4.26 -33.06
N GLN A 21 -16.95 4.80 -34.20
CA GLN A 21 -17.96 4.21 -35.05
C GLN A 21 -17.33 3.98 -36.42
N GLN A 22 -17.33 2.72 -36.85
CA GLN A 22 -16.81 2.35 -38.15
C GLN A 22 -17.66 3.02 -39.25
N PRO A 23 -17.07 3.83 -40.16
CA PRO A 23 -17.81 4.35 -41.30
C PRO A 23 -18.36 3.21 -42.16
N THR A 24 -19.63 3.32 -42.53
CA THR A 24 -20.36 2.32 -43.34
C THR A 24 -21.17 3.02 -44.43
N GLY A 25 -21.50 2.28 -45.50
CA GLY A 25 -22.28 2.79 -46.64
C GLY A 25 -21.47 3.59 -47.66
N ASP A 26 -22.14 4.02 -48.72
CA ASP A 26 -21.60 4.88 -49.79
C ASP A 26 -21.93 6.35 -49.46
N PRO A 27 -20.95 7.29 -49.42
CA PRO A 27 -19.53 7.11 -49.77
C PRO A 27 -18.61 6.89 -48.58
N ALA A 28 -19.14 6.91 -47.35
CA ALA A 28 -18.32 6.97 -46.13
C ALA A 28 -17.42 5.73 -45.92
N GLY A 29 -17.91 4.53 -46.21
CA GLY A 29 -17.15 3.29 -46.14
C GLY A 29 -16.03 3.23 -47.19
N ASP A 30 -16.30 3.70 -48.40
CA ASP A 30 -15.31 3.75 -49.49
C ASP A 30 -14.23 4.77 -49.19
N HIS A 31 -14.62 5.96 -48.72
CA HIS A 31 -13.67 6.98 -48.27
C HIS A 31 -12.77 6.45 -47.14
N TYR A 32 -13.32 5.75 -46.14
CA TYR A 32 -12.52 5.16 -45.08
C TYR A 32 -11.55 4.09 -45.62
N ASN A 33 -12.02 3.18 -46.47
CA ASN A 33 -11.19 2.11 -47.02
C ASN A 33 -10.07 2.63 -47.93
N ASN A 34 -10.31 3.72 -48.64
CA ASN A 34 -9.36 4.35 -49.55
C ASN A 34 -8.37 5.29 -48.82
N ALA A 35 -8.69 5.71 -47.59
CA ALA A 35 -7.83 6.58 -46.79
C ALA A 35 -6.57 5.88 -46.24
N PHE A 36 -6.53 4.55 -46.22
CA PHE A 36 -5.44 3.76 -45.63
C PHE A 36 -4.73 2.89 -46.65
N LYS A 37 -3.40 2.81 -46.53
CA LYS A 37 -2.60 1.86 -47.32
C LYS A 37 -2.94 0.42 -46.94
N PRO A 38 -2.75 -0.58 -47.82
CA PRO A 38 -3.05 -1.98 -47.52
C PRO A 38 -2.43 -2.47 -46.19
N GLU A 39 -1.19 -2.11 -45.91
CA GLU A 39 -0.46 -2.46 -44.68
C GLU A 39 -0.99 -1.76 -43.41
N GLU A 40 -1.78 -0.69 -43.56
CA GLU A 40 -2.36 0.06 -42.43
C GLU A 40 -3.75 -0.45 -42.04
N LYS A 41 -4.38 -1.25 -42.90
CA LYS A 41 -5.74 -1.78 -42.67
C LYS A 41 -5.79 -2.82 -41.57
N SER A 42 -4.69 -3.53 -41.34
CA SER A 42 -4.59 -4.55 -40.30
C SER A 42 -3.17 -4.68 -39.78
N THR A 43 -2.95 -4.38 -38.51
CA THR A 43 -1.70 -4.60 -37.79
C THR A 43 -1.95 -5.29 -36.45
N THR A 44 -0.90 -5.86 -35.87
CA THR A 44 -1.02 -6.61 -34.62
C THR A 44 -1.12 -5.66 -33.40
N PRO A 45 -2.09 -5.86 -32.50
CA PRO A 45 -2.17 -5.13 -31.21
C PRO A 45 -0.97 -5.42 -30.30
N ALA A 46 -0.83 -4.65 -29.21
CA ALA A 46 0.16 -4.96 -28.19
C ALA A 46 -0.13 -6.32 -27.55
N MET A 47 0.88 -7.19 -27.51
CA MET A 47 0.81 -8.52 -26.90
C MET A 47 1.11 -8.53 -25.40
N ALA A 48 1.40 -7.37 -24.79
CA ALA A 48 1.75 -7.30 -23.38
C ALA A 48 0.57 -7.80 -22.52
N ALA A 49 0.77 -8.93 -21.83
CA ALA A 49 -0.27 -9.56 -21.02
C ALA A 49 -0.22 -9.06 -19.54
N PRO A 50 -1.37 -8.71 -18.93
CA PRO A 50 -2.66 -8.44 -19.57
C PRO A 50 -2.64 -7.08 -20.28
N PRO A 51 -3.29 -6.95 -21.46
CA PRO A 51 -3.37 -5.67 -22.16
C PRO A 51 -4.20 -4.69 -21.33
N LEU A 52 -3.65 -3.51 -21.05
CA LEU A 52 -4.36 -2.47 -20.29
C LEU A 52 -5.49 -1.84 -21.11
N PHE A 53 -5.29 -1.79 -22.43
CA PHE A 53 -6.26 -1.29 -23.41
C PHE A 53 -6.40 -2.31 -24.53
N THR A 54 -7.59 -2.37 -25.12
CA THR A 54 -7.90 -3.17 -26.30
C THR A 54 -8.10 -2.25 -27.50
N ALA A 55 -7.60 -2.64 -28.67
CA ALA A 55 -7.78 -1.86 -29.88
C ALA A 55 -9.21 -2.06 -30.40
N HIS A 56 -9.86 -1.00 -30.88
CA HIS A 56 -11.21 -1.09 -31.41
C HIS A 56 -11.29 -1.93 -32.69
N SER A 57 -10.27 -1.82 -33.55
CA SER A 57 -10.08 -2.68 -34.72
C SER A 57 -8.59 -2.92 -34.95
N MET A 58 -8.26 -3.75 -35.95
CA MET A 58 -6.86 -4.01 -36.34
C MET A 58 -6.26 -2.87 -37.17
N ASN A 59 -7.00 -1.80 -37.45
CA ASN A 59 -6.45 -0.63 -38.13
C ASN A 59 -5.21 -0.11 -37.37
N LYS A 60 -4.14 0.20 -38.11
CA LYS A 60 -2.84 0.63 -37.57
C LYS A 60 -2.97 1.71 -36.50
N TYR A 61 -3.81 2.72 -36.73
CA TYR A 61 -3.97 3.84 -35.82
C TYR A 61 -4.63 3.42 -34.50
N HIS A 62 -5.57 2.48 -34.54
CA HIS A 62 -6.20 1.94 -33.33
C HIS A 62 -5.22 1.12 -32.51
N THR A 63 -4.47 0.23 -33.17
CA THR A 63 -3.45 -0.60 -32.52
C THR A 63 -2.27 0.22 -32.01
N ASP A 64 -1.89 1.31 -32.69
CA ASP A 64 -0.80 2.19 -32.25
C ASP A 64 -1.20 3.03 -31.04
N VAL A 65 -2.44 3.57 -31.03
CA VAL A 65 -2.99 4.24 -29.85
C VAL A 65 -3.07 3.26 -28.67
N GLN A 66 -3.51 2.02 -28.91
CA GLN A 66 -3.56 0.99 -27.89
C GLN A 66 -2.16 0.66 -27.31
N LYS A 67 -1.15 0.49 -28.17
CA LYS A 67 0.25 0.27 -27.75
C LYS A 67 0.77 1.46 -26.94
N MET A 68 0.57 2.67 -27.43
CA MET A 68 1.03 3.91 -26.81
C MET A 68 0.42 4.11 -25.42
N LEU A 69 -0.90 3.97 -25.28
CA LEU A 69 -1.58 4.10 -23.99
C LEU A 69 -1.19 2.99 -23.02
N THR A 70 -1.12 1.74 -23.50
CA THR A 70 -0.67 0.60 -22.68
C THR A 70 0.76 0.81 -22.16
N SER A 71 1.64 1.37 -22.98
CA SER A 71 3.02 1.69 -22.57
C SER A 71 3.07 2.84 -21.56
N LYS A 72 2.39 3.96 -21.84
CA LYS A 72 2.45 5.15 -20.98
C LYS A 72 1.77 4.93 -19.63
N ILE A 73 0.52 4.47 -19.65
CA ILE A 73 -0.24 4.23 -18.40
C ILE A 73 0.34 3.04 -17.65
N GLY A 74 0.79 2.01 -18.36
CA GLY A 74 1.50 0.89 -17.74
C GLY A 74 2.79 1.32 -17.05
N GLY A 75 3.62 2.14 -17.72
CA GLY A 75 4.84 2.69 -17.13
C GLY A 75 4.55 3.56 -15.90
N TYR A 76 3.50 4.39 -15.96
CA TYR A 76 3.08 5.18 -14.81
C TYR A 76 2.62 4.30 -13.63
N ILE A 77 1.74 3.31 -13.87
CA ILE A 77 1.26 2.36 -12.85
C ILE A 77 2.45 1.64 -12.20
N ASP A 78 3.40 1.18 -13.00
CA ASP A 78 4.56 0.45 -12.50
C ASP A 78 5.44 1.38 -11.65
N GLY A 79 5.73 2.59 -12.12
CA GLY A 79 6.54 3.57 -11.40
C GLY A 79 5.90 4.04 -10.09
N ILE A 80 4.58 4.31 -10.06
CA ILE A 80 3.91 4.71 -8.81
C ILE A 80 3.83 3.55 -7.82
N CYS A 81 3.62 2.31 -8.28
CA CYS A 81 3.65 1.13 -7.42
C CYS A 81 5.05 0.91 -6.80
N ASP A 82 6.13 1.13 -7.55
CA ASP A 82 7.49 1.07 -7.02
C ASP A 82 7.74 2.11 -5.94
N ALA A 83 7.29 3.35 -6.19
CA ALA A 83 7.41 4.44 -5.22
C ALA A 83 6.68 4.12 -3.91
N ILE A 84 5.45 3.57 -4.01
CA ILE A 84 4.68 3.14 -2.84
C ILE A 84 5.37 1.99 -2.10
N CYS A 85 5.85 0.96 -2.80
CA CYS A 85 6.53 -0.18 -2.17
C CYS A 85 7.84 0.25 -1.48
N SER A 86 8.59 1.17 -2.11
CA SER A 86 9.84 1.70 -1.56
C SER A 86 9.58 2.57 -0.32
N ALA A 87 8.55 3.43 -0.38
CA ALA A 87 8.11 4.24 0.75
C ALA A 87 7.64 3.37 1.91
N TRP A 88 6.85 2.33 1.65
CA TRP A 88 6.42 1.37 2.66
C TRP A 88 7.60 0.65 3.29
N SER A 89 8.54 0.13 2.48
CA SER A 89 9.71 -0.60 2.99
C SER A 89 10.56 0.31 3.90
N THR A 90 10.76 1.56 3.48
CA THR A 90 11.44 2.58 4.30
C THR A 90 10.70 2.81 5.61
N TRP A 91 9.38 2.99 5.55
CA TRP A 91 8.54 3.14 6.75
C TRP A 91 8.65 1.95 7.68
N GLN A 92 8.54 0.73 7.17
CA GLN A 92 8.56 -0.49 7.97
C GLN A 92 9.89 -0.64 8.71
N SER A 93 11.01 -0.37 8.03
CA SER A 93 12.34 -0.42 8.63
C SER A 93 12.55 0.64 9.71
N ALA A 94 11.90 1.81 9.58
CA ALA A 94 12.04 2.94 10.48
C ALA A 94 10.96 3.01 11.58
N ALA A 95 9.91 2.19 11.48
CA ALA A 95 8.78 2.24 12.39
C ALA A 95 9.16 1.73 13.78
N THR A 96 8.60 2.40 14.78
CA THR A 96 8.79 2.17 16.22
C THR A 96 7.46 1.94 16.90
N MET A 97 7.48 1.35 18.09
CA MET A 97 6.31 1.20 18.94
C MET A 97 6.66 1.70 20.34
N VAL A 98 5.83 2.58 20.89
CA VAL A 98 6.05 3.19 22.21
C VAL A 98 4.78 3.17 23.03
N GLY A 99 4.89 3.29 24.36
CA GLY A 99 3.74 3.34 25.26
C GLY A 99 3.05 1.99 25.47
N VAL A 100 3.77 0.88 25.26
CA VAL A 100 3.29 -0.45 25.67
C VAL A 100 3.45 -0.55 27.18
N VAL A 101 2.40 -0.99 27.86
CA VAL A 101 2.40 -1.24 29.30
C VAL A 101 2.60 -2.73 29.53
N VAL A 102 3.48 -3.08 30.46
CA VAL A 102 3.83 -4.46 30.79
C VAL A 102 3.40 -4.79 32.21
N ASN A 103 2.57 -5.82 32.35
CA ASN A 103 2.13 -6.35 33.65
C ASN A 103 2.24 -7.87 33.63
N ALA A 104 3.17 -8.38 34.45
CA ALA A 104 3.63 -9.75 34.45
C ALA A 104 3.92 -10.21 33.02
N VAL A 105 3.25 -11.26 32.56
CA VAL A 105 3.44 -11.83 31.23
C VAL A 105 2.85 -11.01 30.09
N THR A 106 1.95 -10.08 30.40
CA THR A 106 1.09 -9.42 29.42
C THR A 106 1.60 -8.06 28.99
N ALA A 107 1.38 -7.75 27.71
CA ALA A 107 1.62 -6.44 27.11
C ALA A 107 0.31 -5.85 26.56
N THR A 108 0.02 -4.60 26.87
CA THR A 108 -1.18 -3.89 26.41
C THR A 108 -0.85 -2.48 25.89
N GLY A 109 -1.72 -1.93 25.05
CA GLY A 109 -1.60 -0.54 24.61
C GLY A 109 -0.58 -0.34 23.50
N GLY A 110 0.30 0.64 23.63
CA GLY A 110 1.28 0.98 22.59
C GLY A 110 0.75 1.93 21.51
N GLN A 111 1.65 2.45 20.69
CA GLN A 111 1.35 3.20 19.48
C GLN A 111 2.49 3.02 18.48
N VAL A 112 2.14 2.72 17.24
CA VAL A 112 3.11 2.66 16.14
C VAL A 112 3.37 4.06 15.61
N VAL A 113 4.65 4.40 15.43
CA VAL A 113 5.10 5.68 14.87
C VAL A 113 6.16 5.40 13.82
N GLY A 114 6.02 5.98 12.63
CA GLY A 114 7.00 5.88 11.56
C GLY A 114 7.03 7.15 10.70
N PRO A 115 7.96 7.24 9.74
CA PRO A 115 8.10 8.42 8.89
C PRO A 115 6.86 8.63 8.00
N PRO A 116 6.48 9.86 7.65
CA PRO A 116 5.32 10.09 6.79
C PRO A 116 5.54 9.48 5.38
N LEU A 117 4.57 8.71 4.87
CA LEU A 117 4.70 8.10 3.53
C LEU A 117 4.63 9.12 2.39
N THR A 118 3.87 10.20 2.54
CA THR A 118 3.68 11.21 1.48
C THR A 118 5.01 11.71 0.87
N PRO A 119 5.96 12.26 1.64
CA PRO A 119 7.23 12.71 1.07
C PRO A 119 8.09 11.57 0.52
N LEU A 120 7.97 10.35 1.08
CA LEU A 120 8.69 9.18 0.58
C LEU A 120 8.18 8.75 -0.81
N ILE A 121 6.86 8.75 -1.01
CA ILE A 121 6.24 8.45 -2.31
C ILE A 121 6.58 9.55 -3.32
N LEU A 122 6.46 10.82 -2.94
CA LEU A 122 6.77 11.96 -3.82
C LEU A 122 8.25 11.98 -4.28
N ALA A 123 9.16 11.53 -3.43
CA ALA A 123 10.57 11.46 -3.75
C ALA A 123 10.84 10.54 -4.96
N GLN A 124 10.15 9.39 -5.03
CA GLN A 124 10.39 8.33 -6.01
C GLN A 124 9.32 8.22 -7.11
N GLY A 125 8.16 8.86 -6.94
CA GLY A 125 7.04 8.73 -7.86
C GLY A 125 7.27 9.37 -9.22
N PRO A 126 6.57 8.91 -10.28
CA PRO A 126 6.66 9.50 -11.62
C PRO A 126 6.23 10.97 -11.61
N LYS A 127 7.03 11.83 -12.25
CA LYS A 127 6.85 13.29 -12.24
C LYS A 127 7.48 13.96 -13.48
N ALA A 128 7.62 13.22 -14.58
CA ALA A 128 8.23 13.73 -15.80
C ALA A 128 7.32 14.73 -16.53
N THR A 129 6.01 14.66 -16.30
CA THR A 129 5.04 15.61 -16.85
C THR A 129 4.22 16.28 -15.74
N PRO A 130 3.63 17.46 -15.98
CA PRO A 130 2.72 18.09 -15.02
C PRO A 130 1.56 17.18 -14.60
N MET A 131 1.10 16.33 -15.51
CA MET A 131 0.02 15.39 -15.23
C MET A 131 0.47 14.25 -14.32
N GLU A 132 1.64 13.68 -14.58
CA GLU A 132 2.24 12.67 -13.69
C GLU A 132 2.45 13.23 -12.29
N LEU A 133 2.99 14.45 -12.18
CA LEU A 133 3.18 15.12 -10.89
C LEU A 133 1.85 15.30 -10.15
N LYS A 134 0.78 15.72 -10.85
CA LYS A 134 -0.55 15.87 -10.26
C LYS A 134 -1.08 14.54 -9.73
N TYR A 135 -1.07 13.48 -10.54
CA TYR A 135 -1.52 12.15 -10.13
C TYR A 135 -0.68 11.60 -8.95
N THR A 136 0.64 11.72 -9.03
CA THR A 136 1.56 11.24 -8.00
C THR A 136 1.34 11.97 -6.68
N THR A 137 1.10 13.29 -6.74
CA THR A 137 0.78 14.09 -5.55
C THR A 137 -0.54 13.67 -4.93
N THR A 138 -1.60 13.49 -5.73
CA THR A 138 -2.89 12.99 -5.24
C THR A 138 -2.75 11.61 -4.59
N ILE A 139 -2.08 10.67 -5.27
CA ILE A 139 -1.88 9.30 -4.75
C ILE A 139 -1.06 9.33 -3.45
N ALA A 140 0.04 10.08 -3.41
CA ALA A 140 0.89 10.18 -2.24
C ALA A 140 0.15 10.77 -1.03
N ASN A 141 -0.64 11.82 -1.23
CA ASN A 141 -1.41 12.47 -0.16
C ASN A 141 -2.47 11.53 0.42
N VAL A 142 -3.24 10.86 -0.44
CA VAL A 142 -4.30 9.94 0.00
C VAL A 142 -3.71 8.72 0.70
N ILE A 143 -2.74 8.03 0.09
CA ILE A 143 -2.12 6.85 0.70
C ILE A 143 -1.40 7.22 2.00
N GLY A 144 -0.67 8.34 2.03
CA GLY A 144 0.04 8.76 3.23
C GLY A 144 -0.90 9.10 4.39
N THR A 145 -2.00 9.78 4.12
CA THR A 145 -3.03 10.07 5.13
C THR A 145 -3.71 8.79 5.60
N ALA A 146 -4.13 7.92 4.66
CA ALA A 146 -4.76 6.65 4.95
C ALA A 146 -3.90 5.75 5.82
N TRP A 147 -2.61 5.66 5.51
CA TRP A 147 -1.62 4.87 6.25
C TRP A 147 -1.40 5.42 7.66
N LEU A 148 -1.21 6.73 7.79
CA LEU A 148 -1.07 7.37 9.10
C LEU A 148 -2.28 7.10 9.99
N SER A 149 -3.50 7.30 9.45
CA SER A 149 -4.74 7.01 10.17
C SER A 149 -4.84 5.55 10.59
N TYR A 150 -4.45 4.61 9.73
CA TYR A 150 -4.45 3.18 10.05
C TYR A 150 -3.46 2.85 11.18
N THR A 151 -2.20 3.28 11.05
CA THR A 151 -1.14 2.94 12.02
C THR A 151 -1.41 3.47 13.41
N ALA A 152 -2.12 4.60 13.52
CA ALA A 152 -2.56 5.16 14.80
C ALA A 152 -3.50 4.23 15.58
N THR A 153 -4.20 3.32 14.88
CA THR A 153 -5.15 2.36 15.48
C THR A 153 -4.49 1.09 16.00
N ILE A 154 -3.22 0.84 15.66
CA ILE A 154 -2.52 -0.39 16.04
C ILE A 154 -2.21 -0.37 17.54
N LYS A 155 -2.77 -1.33 18.28
CA LYS A 155 -2.60 -1.52 19.73
C LYS A 155 -2.39 -3.00 20.09
N VAL A 156 -1.65 -3.25 21.17
CA VAL A 156 -1.47 -4.58 21.74
C VAL A 156 -2.68 -4.94 22.61
N PRO A 157 -3.40 -6.05 22.34
CA PRO A 157 -4.65 -6.40 23.02
C PRO A 157 -4.50 -7.11 24.38
N GLY A 158 -3.30 -7.19 24.96
CA GLY A 158 -3.05 -8.04 26.14
C GLY A 158 -2.34 -9.34 25.80
N LEU A 159 -1.38 -9.29 24.87
CA LEU A 159 -0.67 -10.50 24.42
C LEU A 159 0.36 -10.95 25.47
N PRO A 160 0.58 -12.28 25.64
CA PRO A 160 1.55 -12.83 26.56
C PRO A 160 2.98 -12.72 26.01
N TRP A 161 3.46 -11.49 25.83
CA TRP A 161 4.76 -11.19 25.23
C TRP A 161 5.96 -11.52 26.11
N TYR A 162 5.80 -11.56 27.43
CA TYR A 162 6.94 -11.71 28.35
C TYR A 162 6.71 -12.83 29.39
N PRO A 163 6.62 -14.12 29.00
CA PRO A 163 6.39 -15.21 29.97
C PRO A 163 7.35 -15.21 31.16
N ALA A 164 8.62 -14.82 30.96
CA ALA A 164 9.62 -14.73 32.02
C ALA A 164 9.31 -13.68 33.10
N PHE A 165 8.44 -12.72 32.82
CA PHE A 165 8.08 -11.64 33.75
C PHE A 165 7.01 -12.05 34.77
N ALA A 166 6.52 -13.29 34.74
CA ALA A 166 5.64 -13.83 35.79
C ALA A 166 6.34 -13.91 37.15
N ALA A 167 7.63 -14.27 37.15
CA ALA A 167 8.43 -14.49 38.35
C ALA A 167 9.91 -14.20 38.04
N PHE A 168 10.31 -12.95 38.18
CA PHE A 168 11.65 -12.48 37.84
C PHE A 168 12.53 -12.29 39.12
N PRO A 169 13.77 -12.80 39.15
CA PRO A 169 14.61 -12.83 40.36
C PRO A 169 15.49 -11.56 40.52
N SER A 170 14.93 -10.36 40.36
CA SER A 170 15.68 -9.09 40.45
C SER A 170 14.73 -7.94 40.80
N PRO A 171 15.18 -6.85 41.45
CA PRO A 171 14.33 -5.67 41.68
C PRO A 171 13.76 -5.05 40.41
N VAL A 172 14.47 -5.21 39.28
CA VAL A 172 14.09 -4.71 37.97
C VAL A 172 14.41 -5.77 36.91
N ALA A 173 13.44 -6.05 36.05
CA ALA A 173 13.64 -6.89 34.89
C ALA A 173 14.37 -6.11 33.78
N PRO A 174 15.46 -6.66 33.21
CA PRO A 174 16.19 -6.01 32.13
C PRO A 174 15.35 -5.99 30.85
N PRO A 175 15.74 -5.14 29.86
CA PRO A 175 15.14 -5.16 28.53
C PRO A 175 15.11 -6.57 27.94
N THR A 176 13.92 -7.13 27.77
CA THR A 176 13.69 -8.49 27.30
C THR A 176 12.80 -8.43 26.06
N PRO A 177 13.15 -9.07 24.94
CA PRO A 177 12.33 -9.03 23.73
C PRO A 177 11.00 -9.77 23.92
N ASN A 178 9.97 -9.30 23.21
CA ASN A 178 8.67 -9.96 23.18
C ASN A 178 8.74 -11.32 22.47
N VAL A 179 7.82 -12.21 22.84
CA VAL A 179 7.45 -13.36 22.00
C VAL A 179 6.93 -12.82 20.66
N PRO A 180 7.57 -13.16 19.53
CA PRO A 180 7.14 -12.72 18.21
C PRO A 180 5.68 -13.08 17.91
N CYS A 181 4.92 -12.13 17.35
CA CYS A 181 3.56 -12.39 16.89
C CYS A 181 3.28 -11.68 15.56
N PRO A 182 2.42 -12.23 14.68
CA PRO A 182 2.02 -11.55 13.45
C PRO A 182 1.33 -10.21 13.73
N VAL A 183 1.49 -9.22 12.84
CA VAL A 183 0.81 -7.91 12.96
C VAL A 183 -0.71 -8.07 13.04
N VAL A 184 -1.30 -9.05 12.34
CA VAL A 184 -2.74 -9.33 12.38
C VAL A 184 -3.27 -9.66 13.79
N THR A 185 -2.40 -10.11 14.71
CA THR A 185 -2.78 -10.39 16.11
C THR A 185 -2.98 -9.14 16.97
N LEU A 186 -2.53 -7.98 16.48
CA LEU A 186 -2.74 -6.69 17.14
C LEU A 186 -4.16 -6.17 16.85
N THR A 187 -4.71 -5.41 17.79
CA THR A 187 -5.92 -4.61 17.57
C THR A 187 -5.62 -3.54 16.54
N GLN A 188 -6.45 -3.44 15.50
CA GLN A 188 -6.26 -2.51 14.40
C GLN A 188 -7.56 -2.29 13.62
N VAL A 189 -7.72 -1.11 13.03
CA VAL A 189 -8.90 -0.75 12.23
C VAL A 189 -8.44 -0.35 10.82
N PRO A 190 -8.54 -1.26 9.82
CA PRO A 190 -7.95 -1.04 8.50
C PRO A 190 -8.82 -0.22 7.54
N VAL A 191 -9.92 0.40 8.01
CA VAL A 191 -10.90 1.07 7.14
C VAL A 191 -10.26 2.15 6.26
N SER A 192 -9.32 2.94 6.80
CA SER A 192 -8.69 4.04 6.05
C SER A 192 -7.87 3.56 4.85
N VAL A 193 -7.32 2.34 4.89
CA VAL A 193 -6.48 1.74 3.83
C VAL A 193 -7.29 0.87 2.86
N LYS A 194 -8.62 0.89 2.94
CA LYS A 194 -9.50 0.21 2.00
C LYS A 194 -9.65 0.99 0.71
N ALA A 195 -9.71 0.28 -0.42
CA ALA A 195 -9.87 0.88 -1.74
C ALA A 195 -11.19 1.67 -1.85
N ALA A 196 -12.25 1.17 -1.20
CA ALA A 196 -13.54 1.86 -1.11
C ALA A 196 -13.45 3.24 -0.41
N THR A 197 -12.45 3.46 0.43
CA THR A 197 -12.20 4.73 1.11
C THR A 197 -11.23 5.61 0.32
N MET A 198 -10.12 5.04 -0.14
CA MET A 198 -9.06 5.82 -0.81
C MET A 198 -9.46 6.29 -2.21
N LYS A 199 -10.16 5.47 -3.00
CA LYS A 199 -10.55 5.83 -4.38
C LYS A 199 -11.38 7.12 -4.46
N PRO A 200 -12.50 7.29 -3.74
CA PRO A 200 -13.27 8.53 -3.80
C PRO A 200 -12.46 9.74 -3.29
N GLN A 201 -11.55 9.54 -2.33
CA GLN A 201 -10.65 10.60 -1.87
C GLN A 201 -9.66 11.02 -2.97
N MET A 202 -9.09 10.08 -3.72
CA MET A 202 -8.20 10.39 -4.86
C MET A 202 -8.96 11.12 -5.97
N ILE A 203 -10.17 10.67 -6.32
CA ILE A 203 -11.00 11.34 -7.33
C ILE A 203 -11.33 12.78 -6.88
N GLY A 204 -11.76 12.94 -5.62
CA GLY A 204 -12.08 14.25 -5.05
C GLY A 204 -10.86 15.20 -5.00
N GLN A 205 -9.69 14.69 -4.61
CA GLN A 205 -8.46 15.49 -4.55
C GLN A 205 -7.85 15.81 -5.91
N LEU A 206 -8.03 14.95 -6.93
CA LEU A 206 -7.57 15.25 -8.28
C LEU A 206 -8.30 16.47 -8.86
N ALA A 207 -9.59 16.62 -8.51
CA ALA A 207 -10.46 17.73 -8.90
C ALA A 207 -10.43 18.01 -10.41
N ASP A 208 -10.38 16.95 -11.22
CA ASP A 208 -10.25 17.03 -12.67
C ASP A 208 -11.19 16.04 -13.36
N PRO A 209 -12.44 16.46 -13.65
CA PRO A 209 -13.42 15.57 -14.26
C PRO A 209 -13.08 15.20 -15.71
N GLN A 210 -12.17 15.94 -16.36
CA GLN A 210 -11.77 15.71 -17.76
C GLN A 210 -10.55 14.79 -17.89
N ALA A 211 -9.90 14.45 -16.79
CA ALA A 211 -8.76 13.56 -16.78
C ALA A 211 -9.16 12.16 -17.30
N GLN A 212 -8.63 11.73 -18.44
CA GLN A 212 -8.99 10.43 -18.99
C GLN A 212 -8.47 9.27 -18.11
N TYR A 213 -9.32 8.26 -17.92
CA TYR A 213 -9.01 7.01 -17.20
C TYR A 213 -8.59 7.15 -15.72
N HIS A 214 -8.72 8.33 -15.12
CA HIS A 214 -8.29 8.58 -13.73
C HIS A 214 -8.97 7.65 -12.72
N GLN A 215 -10.26 7.36 -12.92
CA GLN A 215 -11.02 6.51 -12.01
C GLN A 215 -10.49 5.08 -12.01
N GLN A 216 -10.19 4.54 -13.18
CA GLN A 216 -9.63 3.20 -13.37
C GLN A 216 -8.20 3.11 -12.82
N LEU A 217 -7.42 4.17 -13.03
CA LEU A 217 -6.06 4.29 -12.49
C LEU A 217 -6.06 4.30 -10.95
N PHE A 218 -6.89 5.13 -10.33
CA PHE A 218 -6.96 5.18 -8.86
C PHE A 218 -7.54 3.89 -8.27
N ASP A 219 -8.55 3.31 -8.90
CA ASP A 219 -9.13 2.02 -8.49
C ASP A 219 -8.06 0.92 -8.47
N CYS A 220 -7.23 0.84 -9.52
CA CYS A 220 -6.23 -0.22 -9.62
C CYS A 220 -5.08 -0.08 -8.62
N VAL A 221 -4.63 1.16 -8.35
CA VAL A 221 -3.59 1.42 -7.35
C VAL A 221 -4.13 1.13 -5.94
N CYS A 222 -5.35 1.59 -5.64
CA CYS A 222 -5.99 1.37 -4.34
C CYS A 222 -6.24 -0.11 -4.05
N ASP A 223 -6.80 -0.86 -5.02
CA ASP A 223 -7.05 -2.30 -4.90
C ASP A 223 -5.75 -3.08 -4.69
N ALA A 224 -4.70 -2.74 -5.45
CA ALA A 224 -3.39 -3.38 -5.29
C ALA A 224 -2.77 -3.08 -3.91
N PHE A 225 -2.90 -1.86 -3.40
CA PHE A 225 -2.42 -1.47 -2.08
C PHE A 225 -3.14 -2.24 -0.97
N GLU A 226 -4.47 -2.29 -1.01
CA GLU A 226 -5.28 -3.01 -0.03
C GLU A 226 -4.93 -4.51 0.03
N LYS A 227 -4.73 -5.15 -1.13
CA LYS A 227 -4.35 -6.57 -1.20
C LYS A 227 -2.97 -6.81 -0.61
N VAL A 228 -2.00 -5.96 -0.94
CA VAL A 228 -0.64 -6.06 -0.38
C VAL A 228 -0.65 -5.80 1.13
N HIS A 229 -1.45 -4.83 1.59
CA HIS A 229 -1.67 -4.59 3.02
C HIS A 229 -2.20 -5.82 3.75
N THR A 230 -3.20 -6.49 3.19
CA THR A 230 -3.79 -7.70 3.77
C THR A 230 -2.75 -8.81 3.90
N ILE A 231 -1.91 -9.01 2.88
CA ILE A 231 -0.82 -9.98 2.92
C ILE A 231 0.18 -9.60 4.02
N TRP A 232 0.62 -8.33 4.04
CA TRP A 232 1.56 -7.79 5.01
C TRP A 232 1.13 -8.03 6.47
N GLN A 233 -0.15 -7.83 6.79
CA GLN A 233 -0.66 -8.07 8.15
C GLN A 233 -0.42 -9.51 8.63
N THR A 234 -0.53 -10.48 7.72
CA THR A 234 -0.37 -11.90 8.04
C THR A 234 1.07 -12.40 7.95
N SER A 235 1.89 -11.77 7.11
CA SER A 235 3.27 -12.20 6.85
C SER A 235 4.30 -11.49 7.73
N THR A 236 3.99 -10.30 8.24
CA THR A 236 4.94 -9.50 9.04
C THR A 236 4.77 -9.78 10.52
N MET A 237 5.90 -10.01 11.19
CA MET A 237 6.02 -10.27 12.62
C MET A 237 6.39 -9.00 13.36
N VAL A 238 5.80 -8.83 14.54
CA VAL A 238 6.15 -7.82 15.53
C VAL A 238 7.13 -8.45 16.51
N THR A 239 8.34 -7.92 16.52
CA THR A 239 9.49 -8.44 17.28
C THR A 239 10.25 -7.29 17.92
N ASN A 240 11.15 -7.63 18.83
CA ASN A 240 12.04 -6.66 19.48
C ASN A 240 11.29 -5.50 20.15
N VAL A 241 10.06 -5.73 20.61
CA VAL A 241 9.46 -4.89 21.63
C VAL A 241 10.13 -5.29 22.95
N LEU A 242 11.02 -4.45 23.45
CA LEU A 242 11.80 -4.71 24.64
C LEU A 242 10.99 -4.28 25.87
N GLY A 243 10.55 -5.26 26.67
CA GLY A 243 9.90 -5.05 27.95
C GLY A 243 10.91 -4.86 29.07
N THR A 244 10.63 -3.98 30.02
CA THR A 244 11.42 -3.78 31.25
C THR A 244 10.52 -3.20 32.35
N GLY A 245 10.86 -3.42 33.62
CA GLY A 245 10.06 -2.86 34.71
C GLY A 245 10.43 -3.38 36.10
N PRO A 246 9.90 -2.76 37.16
CA PRO A 246 10.19 -3.13 38.54
C PRO A 246 9.47 -4.42 38.95
N VAL A 247 10.02 -5.09 39.95
CA VAL A 247 9.46 -6.29 40.62
C VAL A 247 9.22 -5.93 42.09
N PRO A 248 8.02 -5.42 42.45
CA PRO A 248 7.79 -4.79 43.76
C PRO A 248 7.92 -5.74 44.96
N THR A 249 7.84 -7.04 44.74
CA THR A 249 7.95 -8.05 45.80
C THR A 249 9.39 -8.31 46.22
N PHE A 250 10.39 -7.82 45.48
CA PHE A 250 11.80 -8.01 45.80
C PHE A 250 12.21 -7.15 47.01
N ALA A 251 12.26 -7.75 48.21
CA ALA A 251 12.56 -7.06 49.48
C ALA A 251 13.52 -7.86 50.39
N PRO A 252 14.86 -7.64 50.28
CA PRO A 252 15.86 -8.33 51.11
C PRO A 252 15.60 -8.22 52.62
N PRO A 253 15.98 -9.21 53.46
CA PRO A 253 16.85 -10.37 53.17
C PRO A 253 16.16 -11.56 52.47
N TYR A 254 14.83 -11.52 52.37
CA TYR A 254 14.09 -12.47 51.55
C TYR A 254 14.16 -12.00 50.09
N VAL A 255 14.57 -12.88 49.16
CA VAL A 255 14.72 -12.52 47.74
C VAL A 255 13.65 -13.24 46.92
N PRO A 256 12.34 -12.98 47.15
CA PRO A 256 11.31 -13.66 46.41
C PRO A 256 11.33 -13.16 44.97
N VAL A 257 11.23 -14.11 44.06
CA VAL A 257 10.83 -13.84 42.68
C VAL A 257 9.44 -13.21 42.67
N GLY A 258 9.17 -12.36 41.69
CA GLY A 258 7.82 -11.82 41.53
C GLY A 258 7.54 -11.24 40.16
N PRO A 259 6.31 -10.81 39.93
CA PRO A 259 5.91 -10.31 38.64
C PRO A 259 6.50 -8.92 38.39
N VAL A 260 6.78 -8.62 37.12
CA VAL A 260 6.98 -7.24 36.70
C VAL A 260 5.65 -6.50 36.79
N VAL A 261 5.61 -5.32 37.41
CA VAL A 261 4.37 -4.52 37.56
C VAL A 261 4.61 -3.11 37.08
N GLY A 262 3.74 -2.59 36.21
CA GLY A 262 3.87 -1.23 35.67
C GLY A 262 5.13 -1.04 34.81
N GLY A 263 5.57 -2.10 34.14
CA GLY A 263 6.68 -2.03 33.20
C GLY A 263 6.31 -1.31 31.90
N VAL A 264 7.33 -1.07 31.08
CA VAL A 264 7.21 -0.42 29.78
C VAL A 264 7.76 -1.32 28.69
N GLY A 265 7.16 -1.24 27.50
CA GLY A 265 7.65 -1.87 26.28
C GLY A 265 7.96 -0.83 25.21
N THR A 266 9.11 -0.96 24.56
CA THR A 266 9.50 -0.11 23.43
C THR A 266 10.11 -0.93 22.31
N MET A 267 9.73 -0.61 21.08
CA MET A 267 10.27 -1.23 19.86
C MET A 267 11.05 -0.16 19.11
N THR A 268 12.36 -0.37 18.99
CA THR A 268 13.23 0.43 18.13
C THR A 268 12.97 0.12 16.65
N PRO A 269 13.50 0.92 15.70
CA PRO A 269 13.41 0.61 14.28
C PRO A 269 13.82 -0.84 13.96
N GLY A 270 13.12 -1.46 13.01
CA GLY A 270 13.37 -2.85 12.58
C GLY A 270 12.57 -3.92 13.32
N GLY A 271 11.59 -3.56 14.16
CA GLY A 271 10.75 -4.54 14.86
C GLY A 271 9.65 -5.19 14.01
N PHE A 272 9.34 -4.63 12.82
CA PHE A 272 8.43 -5.24 11.84
C PHE A 272 9.23 -6.00 10.77
N VAL A 273 9.24 -7.33 10.85
CA VAL A 273 10.05 -8.21 9.98
C VAL A 273 9.22 -9.24 9.22
#